data_AF-W2TTE4-F1
#
_entry.id   AF-W2TTE4-F1
#
_cell.length_a   1.000
_cell.length_b   1.000
_cell.length_c   1.000
_cell.angle_alpha   90.00
_cell.angle_beta   90.00
_cell.angle_gamma   90.00
#
_symmetry.space_group_name_H-M   'P 1'
#
loop_
_entity.id
_entity.type
_entity.pdbx_description
1 polymer ?
#
loop_
_entity_poly.entity_id
_entity_poly.type
_entity_poly.pdbx_seq_one_letter_code
_entity_poly.pdbx_strand_id
1 'polypeptide(L)'
;MSGRKIAAATVQNRTQTPFWSWIRNKLLAVDRLPVTPPPGIPTPEGKAAYHNPLRFPKTQSARPGSAEHPALPGGVHHKLAENYYFTRDGRREVLPPNALYAANAQGVHYGTYAGDALTREEAIQVNKGPNANFGLEAPTPGFGFEWKRSRETELETQKNDPEFVNLERLVNMRVSAVSMGKHFGMLGKMYGEYRFALAPNEQKAFKGFLDQAFVKVFKTYIWDQWYYFLPQTIGAYLLYDWAKKRNHEVGRKNPADFANDQ
;
A
#
# COMPACT_ATOMS: atom_id res chain seq x y z
N MET A 1 -25.22 22.34 13.58
CA MET A 1 -24.52 23.50 14.19
C MET A 1 -23.05 23.41 13.88
N SER A 2 -22.53 24.25 12.97
CA SER A 2 -21.08 24.32 12.70
C SER A 2 -20.43 25.05 13.87
N GLY A 3 -19.58 24.36 14.63
CA GLY A 3 -18.89 24.98 15.77
C GLY A 3 -18.11 26.21 15.36
N ARG A 4 -18.02 27.20 16.27
CA ARG A 4 -17.32 28.47 16.06
C ARG A 4 -15.91 28.21 15.51
N LYS A 5 -15.57 28.83 14.38
CA LYS A 5 -14.23 28.76 13.77
C LYS A 5 -13.25 29.68 14.51
N ILE A 6 -11.94 29.43 14.41
CA ILE A 6 -10.93 30.32 15.02
C ILE A 6 -10.94 31.70 14.35
N ALA A 7 -11.17 31.74 13.03
CA ALA A 7 -11.23 32.97 12.25
C ALA A 7 -12.41 32.93 11.26
N ALA A 8 -12.88 34.12 10.85
CA ALA A 8 -13.87 34.26 9.79
C ALA A 8 -13.36 33.69 8.45
N ALA A 9 -14.27 33.22 7.59
CA ALA A 9 -13.93 32.67 6.28
C ALA A 9 -13.22 33.69 5.36
N THR A 10 -13.41 34.99 5.62
CA THR A 10 -12.79 36.12 4.90
C THR A 10 -11.31 36.29 5.21
N VAL A 11 -10.79 35.69 6.29
CA VAL A 11 -9.38 35.80 6.66
C VAL A 11 -8.52 35.09 5.62
N GLN A 12 -7.57 35.81 5.03
CA GLN A 12 -6.63 35.24 4.08
C GLN A 12 -5.60 34.39 4.81
N ASN A 13 -5.32 33.19 4.28
CA ASN A 13 -4.30 32.33 4.84
C ASN A 13 -2.93 32.90 4.48
N ARG A 14 -1.94 32.73 5.36
CA ARG A 14 -0.54 32.98 5.00
C ARG A 14 -0.14 31.98 3.91
N THR A 15 0.22 32.50 2.75
CA THR A 15 0.73 31.72 1.62
C THR A 15 2.18 32.10 1.33
N GLN A 16 2.91 31.23 0.63
CA GLN A 16 4.22 31.58 0.10
C GLN A 16 4.07 32.62 -1.02
N THR A 17 5.14 33.33 -1.35
CA THR A 17 5.10 34.25 -2.50
C THR A 17 4.72 33.50 -3.79
N PRO A 18 4.14 34.19 -4.79
CA PRO A 18 3.71 33.54 -6.03
C PRO A 18 4.82 32.72 -6.70
N PHE A 19 6.07 33.18 -6.64
CA PHE A 19 7.23 32.48 -7.16
C PHE A 19 7.47 31.11 -6.50
N TRP A 20 7.50 31.05 -5.16
CA TRP A 20 7.68 29.78 -4.45
C TRP A 20 6.47 28.85 -4.61
N SER A 21 5.26 29.41 -4.68
CA SER A 21 4.05 28.65 -4.99
C SER A 21 4.10 28.03 -6.38
N TRP A 22 4.64 28.75 -7.36
CA TRP A 22 4.87 28.24 -8.72
C TRP A 22 5.92 27.12 -8.75
N ILE A 23 7.08 27.30 -8.10
CA ILE A 23 8.10 26.24 -7.99
C ILE A 23 7.50 24.99 -7.35
N ARG A 24 6.78 25.12 -6.24
CA ARG A 24 6.12 24.01 -5.56
C ARG A 24 5.14 23.29 -6.48
N ASN A 25 4.25 24.01 -7.17
CA ASN A 25 3.30 23.42 -8.11
C ASN A 25 4.00 22.68 -9.25
N LYS A 26 5.11 23.25 -9.76
CA LYS A 26 5.91 22.65 -10.83
C LYS A 26 6.57 21.34 -10.38
N LEU A 27 7.21 21.34 -9.22
CA LEU A 27 7.86 20.14 -8.65
C LEU A 27 6.85 19.05 -8.30
N LEU A 28 5.71 19.43 -7.70
CA LEU A 28 4.66 18.51 -7.26
C LEU A 28 3.68 18.11 -8.37
N ALA A 29 3.96 18.44 -9.63
CA ALA A 29 3.13 17.97 -10.74
C ALA A 29 1.66 18.41 -10.70
N VAL A 30 1.36 19.51 -9.99
CA VAL A 30 -0.03 19.95 -9.75
C VAL A 30 -0.70 20.34 -11.07
N ASP A 31 0.05 21.05 -11.92
CA ASP A 31 -0.37 21.46 -13.26
C ASP A 31 0.46 20.72 -14.32
N ARG A 32 0.15 19.44 -14.61
CA ARG A 32 0.82 18.69 -15.69
C ARG A 32 0.02 18.64 -16.98
N LEU A 33 0.78 18.48 -18.07
CA LEU A 33 0.30 18.34 -19.45
C LEU A 33 -0.69 17.18 -19.60
N PRO A 34 -1.60 17.24 -20.59
CA PRO A 34 -2.72 16.30 -20.77
C PRO A 34 -2.34 14.83 -21.03
N VAL A 35 -1.05 14.48 -21.02
CA VAL A 35 -0.52 13.15 -21.36
C VAL A 35 -0.42 12.22 -20.15
N THR A 36 -0.38 12.73 -18.92
CA THR A 36 -0.30 11.92 -17.69
C THR A 36 -1.44 12.27 -16.74
N PRO A 37 -2.13 11.28 -16.13
CA PRO A 37 -3.21 11.57 -15.20
C PRO A 37 -2.66 12.39 -14.01
N PRO A 38 -3.36 13.46 -13.61
CA PRO A 38 -2.86 14.39 -12.61
C PRO A 38 -2.79 13.70 -11.23
N PRO A 39 -1.67 13.79 -10.49
CA PRO A 39 -1.61 13.28 -9.13
C PRO A 39 -2.46 14.17 -8.20
N GLY A 40 -3.60 13.66 -7.75
CA GLY A 40 -4.53 14.37 -6.86
C GLY A 40 -5.99 14.00 -7.14
N ILE A 41 -6.92 14.51 -6.32
CA ILE A 41 -8.35 14.36 -6.62
C ILE A 41 -8.66 15.23 -7.83
N PRO A 42 -9.26 14.69 -8.92
CA PRO A 42 -9.57 15.47 -10.10
C PRO A 42 -10.60 16.54 -9.76
N THR A 43 -10.30 17.78 -10.13
CA THR A 43 -11.30 18.86 -10.14
C THR A 43 -12.12 18.79 -11.44
N PRO A 44 -13.31 19.43 -11.52
CA PRO A 44 -14.12 19.44 -12.75
C PRO A 44 -13.38 19.91 -14.00
N GLU A 45 -12.29 20.67 -13.83
CA GLU A 45 -11.42 21.19 -14.91
C GLU A 45 -10.29 20.23 -15.32
N GLY A 46 -10.19 19.04 -14.72
CA GLY A 46 -9.15 18.05 -15.02
C GLY A 46 -7.76 18.38 -14.47
N LYS A 47 -7.62 19.42 -13.64
CA LYS A 47 -6.37 19.78 -12.96
C LYS A 47 -6.31 19.18 -11.56
N ALA A 48 -5.12 18.78 -11.10
CA ALA A 48 -4.92 18.44 -9.70
C ALA A 48 -4.85 19.73 -8.87
N ALA A 49 -5.55 19.76 -7.74
CA ALA A 49 -5.42 20.85 -6.78
C ALA A 49 -4.41 20.47 -5.70
N TYR A 50 -3.50 21.40 -5.36
CA TYR A 50 -2.63 21.21 -4.20
C TYR A 50 -3.40 21.42 -2.90
N HIS A 51 -3.53 20.36 -2.11
CA HIS A 51 -4.06 20.44 -0.75
C HIS A 51 -2.92 20.70 0.25
N ASN A 52 -2.93 21.87 0.87
CA ASN A 52 -1.95 22.20 1.89
C ASN A 52 -2.20 21.36 3.17
N PRO A 53 -1.23 20.58 3.66
CA PRO A 53 -1.39 19.79 4.89
C PRO A 53 -1.41 20.66 6.15
N LEU A 54 -0.97 21.92 6.06
CA LEU A 54 -1.01 22.85 7.18
C LEU A 54 -2.45 23.26 7.47
N ARG A 55 -2.77 23.33 8.76
CA ARG A 55 -4.07 23.75 9.24
C ARG A 55 -4.07 25.26 9.49
N PHE A 56 -5.11 25.93 9.02
CA PHE A 56 -5.22 27.39 9.11
C PHE A 56 -6.39 27.80 10.02
N PRO A 57 -6.36 29.01 10.61
CA PRO A 57 -7.43 29.46 11.51
C PRO A 57 -8.84 29.38 10.91
N LYS A 58 -8.99 29.65 9.61
CA LYS A 58 -10.30 29.59 8.95
C LYS A 58 -10.82 28.17 8.69
N THR A 59 -9.93 27.17 8.65
CA THR A 59 -10.32 25.78 8.40
C THR A 59 -10.58 25.03 9.71
N GLN A 60 -9.90 25.41 10.79
CA GLN A 60 -10.03 24.78 12.11
C GLN A 60 -11.21 25.31 12.93
N SER A 61 -11.81 24.42 13.72
CA SER A 61 -12.70 24.80 14.82
C SER A 61 -11.91 25.50 15.94
N ALA A 62 -12.58 26.36 16.70
CA ALA A 62 -12.01 27.00 17.88
C ALA A 62 -11.61 25.97 18.94
N ARG A 63 -10.63 26.34 19.78
CA ARG A 63 -10.15 25.48 20.87
C ARG A 63 -11.25 25.19 21.90
N PRO A 64 -11.15 24.08 22.65
CA PRO A 64 -12.07 23.77 23.74
C PRO A 64 -12.19 24.95 24.71
N GLY A 65 -13.41 25.33 25.07
CA GLY A 65 -13.72 26.49 25.92
C GLY A 65 -14.12 27.77 25.16
N SER A 66 -13.87 27.85 23.85
CA SER A 66 -14.41 28.92 22.98
C SER A 66 -15.63 28.50 22.16
N ALA A 67 -16.02 27.23 22.25
CA ALA A 67 -17.21 26.68 21.62
C ALA A 67 -18.40 26.75 22.60
N GLU A 68 -19.61 26.93 22.06
CA GLU A 68 -20.84 26.80 22.84
C GLU A 68 -20.96 25.38 23.41
N HIS A 69 -21.54 25.26 24.61
CA HIS A 69 -21.75 23.96 25.24
C HIS A 69 -22.70 23.11 24.37
N PRO A 70 -22.33 21.86 24.03
CA PRO A 70 -23.17 21.02 23.19
C PRO A 70 -24.43 20.59 23.94
N ALA A 71 -25.59 20.73 23.31
CA ALA A 71 -26.84 20.09 23.75
C ALA A 71 -26.93 18.70 23.12
N LEU A 72 -26.47 17.67 23.84
CA LEU A 72 -26.49 16.30 23.35
C LEU A 72 -27.92 15.74 23.36
N PRO A 73 -28.36 15.03 22.30
CA PRO A 73 -29.65 14.36 22.31
C PRO A 73 -29.65 13.24 23.34
N GLY A 74 -30.82 12.98 23.93
CA GLY A 74 -31.01 11.83 24.78
C GLY A 74 -30.89 10.51 24.01
N GLY A 75 -30.50 9.43 24.70
CA GLY A 75 -30.61 8.08 24.16
C GLY A 75 -32.07 7.60 24.03
N VAL A 76 -32.25 6.46 23.37
CA VAL A 76 -33.56 5.89 23.00
C VAL A 76 -34.50 5.59 24.17
N HIS A 77 -33.95 5.46 25.39
CA HIS A 77 -34.71 5.19 26.62
C HIS A 77 -34.86 6.41 27.54
N HIS A 78 -34.60 7.64 27.07
CA HIS A 78 -35.04 8.84 27.79
C HIS A 78 -36.52 9.13 27.48
N LYS A 79 -37.39 8.24 27.94
CA LYS A 79 -38.85 8.30 27.78
C LYS A 79 -39.52 8.47 29.14
N LEU A 80 -40.61 9.23 29.18
CA LEU A 80 -41.36 9.53 30.41
C LEU A 80 -42.39 8.45 30.78
N ALA A 81 -42.85 7.66 29.81
CA ALA A 81 -43.82 6.59 29.99
C ALA A 81 -43.40 5.34 29.19
N GLU A 82 -43.99 4.18 29.54
CA GLU A 82 -43.79 2.90 28.83
C GLU A 82 -42.31 2.49 28.67
N ASN A 83 -41.52 2.73 29.71
CA ASN A 83 -40.07 2.54 29.68
C ASN A 83 -39.56 1.76 30.89
N TYR A 84 -40.32 0.74 31.29
CA TYR A 84 -39.94 -0.15 32.37
C TYR A 84 -38.62 -0.85 32.04
N TYR A 85 -37.78 -1.04 33.06
CA TYR A 85 -36.48 -1.67 32.86
C TYR A 85 -36.59 -3.16 32.48
N PHE A 86 -37.60 -3.86 33.02
CA PHE A 86 -37.76 -5.31 32.84
C PHE A 86 -38.00 -5.72 31.37
N THR A 87 -38.61 -4.86 30.55
CA THR A 87 -38.90 -5.16 29.13
C THR A 87 -37.68 -5.01 28.21
N ARG A 88 -36.53 -4.57 28.75
CA ARG A 88 -35.30 -4.29 27.98
C ARG A 88 -34.04 -4.71 28.72
N ASP A 89 -34.18 -5.47 29.81
CA ASP A 89 -33.03 -5.95 30.57
C ASP A 89 -32.45 -7.20 29.91
N GLY A 90 -31.70 -7.00 28.83
CA GLY A 90 -31.05 -8.10 28.10
C GLY A 90 -30.11 -8.94 28.97
N ARG A 91 -29.68 -8.45 30.15
CA ARG A 91 -28.86 -9.24 31.10
C ARG A 91 -29.67 -10.36 31.75
N ARG A 92 -30.99 -10.23 31.82
CA ARG A 92 -31.92 -11.24 32.35
C ARG A 92 -32.51 -12.13 31.26
N GLU A 93 -32.31 -11.79 29.99
CA GLU A 93 -32.72 -12.60 28.83
C GLU A 93 -31.70 -13.69 28.50
N VAL A 94 -30.48 -13.61 29.04
CA VAL A 94 -29.44 -14.62 28.83
C VAL A 94 -29.84 -15.92 29.55
N LEU A 95 -30.14 -16.95 28.75
CA LEU A 95 -30.41 -18.32 29.22
C LEU A 95 -29.11 -19.13 29.32
N PRO A 96 -29.07 -20.19 30.14
CA PRO A 96 -27.98 -21.16 30.11
C PRO A 96 -27.86 -21.80 28.71
N PRO A 97 -26.66 -22.28 28.32
CA PRO A 97 -26.46 -22.91 27.03
C PRO A 97 -27.28 -24.20 26.91
N ASN A 98 -27.95 -24.38 25.77
CA ASN A 98 -28.69 -25.60 25.46
C ASN A 98 -27.72 -26.77 25.25
N ALA A 99 -27.99 -27.91 25.89
CA ALA A 99 -27.17 -29.10 25.74
C ALA A 99 -27.53 -29.84 24.43
N LEU A 100 -26.60 -29.86 23.47
CA LEU A 100 -26.76 -30.60 22.21
C LEU A 100 -26.65 -32.12 22.40
N TYR A 101 -25.89 -32.53 23.42
CA TYR A 101 -25.70 -33.92 23.83
C TYR A 101 -25.65 -33.98 25.35
N ALA A 102 -26.49 -34.81 25.95
CA ALA A 102 -26.47 -35.08 27.39
C ALA A 102 -26.68 -36.58 27.64
N ALA A 103 -25.80 -37.19 28.44
CA ALA A 103 -25.93 -38.57 28.88
C ALA A 103 -26.28 -38.59 30.37
N ASN A 104 -27.40 -39.22 30.71
CA ASN A 104 -27.87 -39.41 32.09
C ASN A 104 -28.18 -40.90 32.34
N ALA A 105 -28.62 -41.24 33.55
CA ALA A 105 -28.94 -42.62 33.91
C ALA A 105 -30.13 -43.21 33.10
N GLN A 106 -30.93 -42.33 32.49
CA GLN A 106 -32.10 -42.65 31.68
C GLN A 106 -31.78 -42.79 30.18
N GLY A 107 -30.55 -42.49 29.76
CA GLY A 107 -30.09 -42.65 28.39
C GLY A 107 -29.34 -41.44 27.85
N VAL A 108 -29.30 -41.34 26.53
CA VAL A 108 -28.64 -40.24 25.81
C VAL A 108 -29.70 -39.38 25.14
N HIS A 109 -29.65 -38.08 25.41
CA HIS A 109 -30.51 -37.08 24.80
C HIS A 109 -29.71 -36.23 23.81
N TYR A 110 -30.31 -36.01 22.64
CA TYR A 110 -29.78 -35.14 21.59
C TYR A 110 -30.73 -33.94 21.43
N GLY A 111 -30.17 -32.74 21.24
CA GLY A 111 -30.93 -31.51 21.13
C GLY A 111 -30.43 -30.59 20.01
N THR A 112 -31.32 -29.76 19.46
CA THR A 112 -30.95 -28.69 18.52
C THR A 112 -30.37 -27.49 19.27
N TYR A 113 -29.77 -26.54 18.53
CA TYR A 113 -29.35 -25.25 19.11
C TYR A 113 -30.53 -24.44 19.70
N ALA A 114 -31.75 -24.68 19.21
CA ALA A 114 -32.98 -24.06 19.69
C ALA A 114 -33.54 -24.75 20.95
N GLY A 115 -33.01 -25.92 21.34
CA GLY A 115 -33.45 -26.69 22.50
C GLY A 115 -34.53 -27.74 22.20
N ASP A 116 -34.88 -27.96 20.92
CA ASP A 116 -35.82 -29.01 20.52
C ASP A 116 -35.17 -30.40 20.64
N ALA A 117 -35.94 -31.39 21.09
CA ALA A 117 -35.47 -32.77 21.21
C ALA A 117 -35.27 -33.40 19.82
N LEU A 118 -34.14 -34.07 19.62
CA LEU A 118 -33.78 -34.72 18.37
C LEU A 118 -33.72 -36.24 18.55
N THR A 119 -34.16 -36.99 17.53
CA THR A 119 -34.00 -38.45 17.52
C THR A 119 -32.55 -38.82 17.23
N ARG A 120 -32.14 -40.05 17.60
CA ARG A 120 -30.76 -40.50 17.43
C ARG A 120 -30.37 -40.58 15.94
N GLU A 121 -31.32 -40.96 15.10
CA GLU A 121 -31.15 -41.12 13.66
C GLU A 121 -30.93 -39.77 12.97
N GLU A 122 -31.58 -38.71 13.44
CA GLU A 122 -31.41 -37.34 12.94
C GLU A 122 -30.12 -36.68 13.46
N ALA A 123 -29.64 -37.11 14.63
CA ALA A 123 -28.40 -36.59 15.24
C ALA A 123 -27.15 -37.13 14.53
N ILE A 124 -27.27 -38.31 13.91
CA ILE A 124 -26.23 -38.88 13.08
C ILE A 124 -26.30 -38.20 11.72
N GLN A 125 -25.27 -37.42 11.42
CA GLN A 125 -25.18 -36.65 10.20
C GLN A 125 -25.19 -37.57 8.97
N VAL A 126 -26.33 -37.69 8.29
CA VAL A 126 -26.44 -38.41 7.03
C VAL A 126 -25.74 -37.59 5.94
N ASN A 127 -24.66 -38.14 5.37
CA ASN A 127 -23.89 -37.52 4.31
C ASN A 127 -24.81 -37.20 3.11
N LYS A 128 -25.16 -35.92 2.90
CA LYS A 128 -26.07 -35.48 1.82
C LYS A 128 -25.38 -35.35 0.45
N GLY A 129 -24.22 -35.98 0.29
CA GLY A 129 -23.47 -36.00 -0.95
C GLY A 129 -22.77 -34.67 -1.27
N PRO A 130 -21.90 -34.67 -2.30
CA PRO A 130 -21.00 -33.56 -2.60
C PRO A 130 -21.70 -32.25 -3.01
N ASN A 131 -22.97 -32.30 -3.42
CA ASN A 131 -23.72 -31.14 -3.90
C ASN A 131 -24.25 -30.23 -2.78
N ALA A 132 -24.30 -30.70 -1.52
CA ALA A 132 -24.93 -29.96 -0.41
C ALA A 132 -23.93 -29.36 0.60
N ASN A 133 -22.67 -29.80 0.61
CA ASN A 133 -21.67 -29.42 1.61
C ASN A 133 -20.28 -29.16 1.01
N PHE A 134 -20.21 -28.54 -0.18
CA PHE A 134 -18.94 -28.23 -0.87
C PHE A 134 -17.97 -29.42 -1.01
N GLY A 135 -18.48 -30.66 -1.06
CA GLY A 135 -17.65 -31.88 -1.09
C GLY A 135 -16.97 -32.29 0.23
N LEU A 136 -17.31 -31.67 1.37
CA LEU A 136 -16.77 -32.02 2.69
C LEU A 136 -17.67 -33.04 3.41
N GLU A 137 -17.06 -33.99 4.11
CA GLU A 137 -17.77 -35.02 4.88
C GLU A 137 -18.35 -34.48 6.20
N ALA A 138 -17.74 -33.44 6.79
CA ALA A 138 -18.14 -32.84 8.05
C ALA A 138 -18.91 -31.52 7.85
N PRO A 139 -19.87 -31.16 8.73
CA PRO A 139 -20.63 -29.93 8.61
C PRO A 139 -19.70 -28.76 8.93
N THR A 140 -19.57 -27.81 8.03
CA THR A 140 -18.77 -26.61 8.29
C THR A 140 -19.66 -25.57 8.98
N PRO A 141 -19.28 -25.02 10.16
CA PRO A 141 -20.06 -23.97 10.79
C PRO A 141 -20.16 -22.72 9.91
N GLY A 142 -21.36 -22.15 9.78
CA GLY A 142 -21.62 -20.93 9.04
C GLY A 142 -21.89 -21.13 7.55
N PHE A 143 -22.18 -20.02 6.86
CA PHE A 143 -22.33 -20.00 5.40
C PHE A 143 -21.04 -19.45 4.78
N GLY A 144 -20.55 -20.08 3.72
CA GLY A 144 -19.37 -19.58 3.00
C GLY A 144 -19.59 -18.14 2.53
N PHE A 145 -18.56 -17.31 2.64
CA PHE A 145 -18.60 -15.92 2.18
C PHE A 145 -17.69 -15.74 0.97
N GLU A 146 -18.20 -15.11 -0.08
CA GLU A 146 -17.45 -14.77 -1.29
C GLU A 146 -17.16 -13.27 -1.30
N TRP A 147 -15.88 -12.90 -1.33
CA TRP A 147 -15.49 -11.51 -1.55
C TRP A 147 -15.68 -11.14 -3.01
N LYS A 148 -16.43 -10.06 -3.28
CA LYS A 148 -16.64 -9.54 -4.63
C LYS A 148 -15.86 -8.24 -4.83
N ARG A 149 -15.24 -8.12 -6.00
CA ARG A 149 -14.51 -6.92 -6.42
C ARG A 149 -15.50 -5.79 -6.78
N SER A 150 -15.25 -4.57 -6.30
CA SER A 150 -16.03 -3.37 -6.67
C SER A 150 -15.27 -2.53 -7.70
N ARG A 151 -15.41 -2.90 -8.98
CA ARG A 151 -14.71 -2.24 -10.11
C ARG A 151 -15.04 -0.75 -10.28
N GLU A 152 -16.14 -0.27 -9.70
CA GLU A 152 -16.55 1.13 -9.80
C GLU A 152 -15.56 2.06 -9.08
N THR A 153 -15.04 1.63 -7.94
CA THR A 153 -14.22 2.46 -7.01
C THR A 153 -12.72 2.38 -7.24
N GLU A 154 -12.27 1.54 -8.16
CA GLU A 154 -10.84 1.28 -8.40
C GLU A 154 -10.18 2.33 -9.30
N LEU A 155 -8.84 2.38 -9.28
CA LEU A 155 -8.08 3.18 -10.24
C LEU A 155 -8.16 2.56 -11.64
N GLU A 156 -8.11 3.39 -12.68
CA GLU A 156 -8.20 2.94 -14.08
C GLU A 156 -7.13 1.89 -14.46
N THR A 157 -5.93 2.02 -13.88
CA THR A 157 -4.83 1.06 -14.10
C THR A 157 -5.15 -0.33 -13.57
N GLN A 158 -5.85 -0.42 -12.43
CA GLN A 158 -6.23 -1.67 -11.79
C GLN A 158 -7.46 -2.29 -12.46
N LYS A 159 -8.42 -1.46 -12.92
CA LYS A 159 -9.63 -1.93 -13.62
C LYS A 159 -9.30 -2.77 -14.85
N ASN A 160 -8.24 -2.41 -15.58
CA ASN A 160 -7.87 -3.01 -16.85
C ASN A 160 -6.76 -4.08 -16.74
N ASP A 161 -6.29 -4.38 -15.52
CA ASP A 161 -5.22 -5.33 -15.31
C ASP A 161 -5.71 -6.79 -15.49
N PRO A 162 -5.11 -7.57 -16.39
CA PRO A 162 -5.51 -8.96 -16.64
C PRO A 162 -5.28 -9.87 -15.43
N GLU A 163 -4.34 -9.56 -14.54
CA GLU A 163 -4.05 -10.37 -13.36
C GLU A 163 -5.21 -10.33 -12.36
N PHE A 164 -5.78 -9.15 -12.09
CA PHE A 164 -6.93 -9.01 -11.20
C PHE A 164 -8.20 -9.67 -11.76
N VAL A 165 -8.37 -9.70 -13.09
CA VAL A 165 -9.48 -10.44 -13.74
C VAL A 165 -9.28 -11.96 -13.61
N ASN A 166 -8.04 -12.45 -13.66
CA ASN A 166 -7.75 -13.86 -13.44
C ASN A 166 -7.96 -14.28 -11.98
N LEU A 167 -7.61 -13.40 -11.03
CA LEU A 167 -7.85 -13.63 -9.60
C LEU A 167 -9.35 -13.72 -9.27
N GLU A 168 -10.20 -12.91 -9.89
CA GLU A 168 -11.67 -13.03 -9.76
C GLU A 168 -12.18 -14.42 -10.18
N ARG A 169 -11.61 -15.03 -11.22
CA ARG A 169 -12.01 -16.38 -11.67
C ARG A 169 -11.62 -17.48 -10.68
N LEU A 170 -10.56 -17.25 -9.90
CA LEU A 170 -10.03 -18.20 -8.91
C LEU A 170 -10.72 -18.10 -7.53
N VAL A 171 -11.57 -17.09 -7.31
CA VAL A 171 -12.38 -16.97 -6.08
C VAL A 171 -13.48 -18.05 -6.02
N ASN A 172 -13.88 -18.61 -7.16
CA ASN A 172 -14.42 -19.97 -7.20
C ASN A 172 -13.28 -20.92 -6.85
N MET A 173 -13.05 -21.18 -5.55
CA MET A 173 -12.05 -22.13 -5.09
C MET A 173 -12.39 -23.55 -5.58
N ARG A 174 -12.09 -23.83 -6.84
CA ARG A 174 -11.57 -25.13 -7.23
C ARG A 174 -10.11 -25.08 -6.82
N VAL A 175 -9.72 -25.97 -5.91
CA VAL A 175 -8.32 -26.19 -5.53
C VAL A 175 -7.59 -26.64 -6.79
N SER A 176 -7.12 -25.68 -7.58
CA SER A 176 -6.15 -25.93 -8.62
C SER A 176 -4.80 -26.07 -7.93
N ALA A 177 -4.03 -27.07 -8.34
CA ALA A 177 -2.70 -27.28 -7.81
C ALA A 177 -1.91 -25.97 -7.96
N VAL A 178 -1.49 -25.41 -6.83
CA VAL A 178 -0.63 -24.23 -6.72
C VAL A 178 0.45 -24.31 -7.80
N SER A 179 0.43 -23.35 -8.73
CA SER A 179 1.52 -23.11 -9.67
C SER A 179 2.80 -22.93 -8.86
N MET A 180 3.81 -23.76 -9.15
CA MET A 180 5.04 -23.96 -8.38
C MET A 180 5.94 -22.70 -8.34
N GLY A 181 5.56 -21.69 -7.56
CA GLY A 181 6.50 -20.70 -7.06
C GLY A 181 7.41 -21.36 -6.03
N LYS A 182 8.71 -21.50 -6.30
CA LYS A 182 9.64 -22.04 -5.31
C LYS A 182 9.64 -21.14 -4.07
N HIS A 183 9.17 -21.69 -2.95
CA HIS A 183 9.07 -20.98 -1.66
C HIS A 183 10.40 -21.02 -0.89
N PHE A 184 10.56 -20.09 0.06
CA PHE A 184 11.62 -20.17 1.08
C PHE A 184 11.59 -21.57 1.72
N GLY A 185 12.71 -22.29 1.64
CA GLY A 185 12.82 -23.71 2.06
C GLY A 185 13.13 -24.69 0.93
N MET A 186 12.98 -24.29 -0.35
CA MET A 186 13.32 -25.12 -1.53
C MET A 186 14.43 -24.50 -2.41
N LEU A 187 15.27 -23.60 -1.88
CA LEU A 187 16.31 -22.90 -2.65
C LEU A 187 17.54 -23.77 -2.94
N GLY A 188 17.88 -24.69 -2.05
CA GLY A 188 19.04 -25.58 -2.19
C GLY A 188 19.34 -26.32 -0.89
N LYS A 189 20.12 -27.40 -0.97
CA LYS A 189 20.60 -28.13 0.21
C LYS A 189 21.91 -27.51 0.67
N MET A 190 21.92 -26.91 1.86
CA MET A 190 23.11 -26.35 2.50
C MET A 190 23.30 -27.04 3.85
N TYR A 191 24.53 -27.46 4.12
CA TYR A 191 24.89 -28.16 5.36
C TYR A 191 26.12 -27.50 5.98
N GLY A 192 26.16 -27.37 7.30
CA GLY A 192 27.36 -26.94 8.05
C GLY A 192 27.68 -25.45 8.04
N GLU A 193 26.78 -24.58 7.60
CA GLU A 193 26.99 -23.12 7.67
C GLU A 193 26.33 -22.53 8.93
N TYR A 194 27.12 -21.83 9.74
CA TYR A 194 26.66 -21.05 10.88
C TYR A 194 26.84 -19.56 10.58
N ARG A 195 25.76 -18.79 10.64
CA ARG A 195 25.79 -17.33 10.45
C ARG A 195 25.45 -16.64 11.76
N PHE A 196 26.32 -15.72 12.17
CA PHE A 196 26.10 -14.89 13.34
C PHE A 196 25.75 -13.47 12.87
N ALA A 197 24.66 -12.92 13.40
CA ALA A 197 24.24 -11.56 13.14
C ALA A 197 23.79 -10.91 14.46
N LEU A 198 24.11 -9.63 14.63
CA LEU A 198 23.60 -8.82 15.73
C LEU A 198 22.26 -8.19 15.32
N ALA A 199 21.38 -7.91 16.28
CA ALA A 199 20.12 -7.24 16.00
C ALA A 199 20.37 -5.81 15.47
N PRO A 200 19.54 -5.26 14.56
CA PRO A 200 19.81 -3.97 13.92
C PRO A 200 19.96 -2.78 14.89
N ASN A 201 19.27 -2.82 16.03
CA ASN A 201 19.35 -1.82 17.10
C ASN A 201 20.66 -1.85 17.90
N GLU A 202 21.42 -2.95 17.84
CA GLU A 202 22.72 -3.11 18.50
C GLU A 202 23.90 -2.79 17.57
N GLN A 203 23.62 -2.63 16.28
CA GLN A 203 24.63 -2.29 15.28
C GLN A 203 24.81 -0.78 15.14
N LYS A 204 26.06 -0.35 14.93
CA LYS A 204 26.36 1.04 14.53
C LYS A 204 26.20 1.18 13.02
N ALA A 205 25.15 1.85 12.57
CA ALA A 205 24.81 2.00 11.15
C ALA A 205 25.97 2.55 10.28
N PHE A 206 26.78 3.47 10.84
CA PHE A 206 27.91 4.10 10.12
C PHE A 206 29.28 3.60 10.56
N LYS A 207 29.37 2.36 11.08
CA LYS A 207 30.66 1.79 11.49
C LYS A 207 31.60 1.72 10.29
N GLY A 208 32.73 2.44 10.36
CA GLY A 208 33.72 2.46 9.28
C GLY A 208 33.29 3.23 8.04
N PHE A 209 32.40 4.22 8.16
CA PHE A 209 31.88 5.00 7.03
C PHE A 209 32.96 5.50 6.07
N LEU A 210 34.05 6.11 6.55
CA LEU A 210 35.10 6.62 5.67
C LEU A 210 35.82 5.50 4.90
N ASP A 211 36.13 4.41 5.59
CA ASP A 211 36.81 3.26 5.00
C ASP A 211 35.92 2.54 3.97
N GLN A 212 34.65 2.31 4.31
CA GLN A 212 33.72 1.59 3.43
C GLN A 212 33.19 2.45 2.28
N ALA A 213 32.83 3.71 2.53
CA ALA A 213 32.20 4.57 1.53
C ALA A 213 33.22 5.24 0.61
N PHE A 214 34.42 5.57 1.09
CA PHE A 214 35.41 6.29 0.29
C PHE A 214 36.63 5.44 -0.05
N VAL A 215 37.31 4.85 0.94
CA VAL A 215 38.57 4.13 0.69
C VAL A 215 38.32 2.89 -0.17
N LYS A 216 37.34 2.07 0.22
CA LYS A 216 37.00 0.84 -0.51
C LYS A 216 36.45 1.14 -1.90
N VAL A 217 35.58 2.14 -2.04
CA VAL A 217 35.02 2.55 -3.33
C VAL A 217 36.12 3.08 -4.25
N PHE A 218 37.00 3.96 -3.77
CA PHE A 218 38.13 4.46 -4.54
C PHE A 218 39.05 3.32 -4.97
N LYS A 219 39.40 2.41 -4.05
CA LYS A 219 40.23 1.25 -4.39
C LYS A 219 39.58 0.39 -5.47
N THR A 220 38.32 0.00 -5.29
CA THR A 220 37.63 -0.91 -6.21
C THR A 220 37.37 -0.28 -7.57
N TYR A 221 36.93 0.98 -7.65
CA TYR A 221 36.52 1.58 -8.92
C TYR A 221 37.62 2.36 -9.63
N ILE A 222 38.57 2.94 -8.89
CA ILE A 222 39.63 3.75 -9.48
C ILE A 222 40.92 2.95 -9.51
N TRP A 223 41.40 2.44 -8.38
CA TRP A 223 42.71 1.78 -8.32
C TRP A 223 42.74 0.38 -8.94
N ASP A 224 41.69 -0.41 -8.79
CA ASP A 224 41.66 -1.77 -9.32
C ASP A 224 41.17 -1.80 -10.78
N GLN A 225 40.57 -0.71 -11.29
CA GLN A 225 40.00 -0.65 -12.64
C GLN A 225 40.59 0.42 -13.57
N TRP A 226 41.56 1.24 -13.13
CA TRP A 226 42.11 2.32 -13.97
C TRP A 226 42.59 1.85 -15.34
N TYR A 227 43.18 0.66 -15.44
CA TYR A 227 43.69 0.15 -16.70
C TYR A 227 42.60 -0.16 -17.74
N TYR A 228 41.33 -0.29 -17.34
CA TYR A 228 40.23 -0.47 -18.29
C TYR A 228 39.86 0.83 -18.99
N PHE A 229 39.84 1.96 -18.28
CA PHE A 229 39.34 3.23 -18.82
C PHE A 229 40.44 4.26 -19.13
N LEU A 230 41.54 4.26 -18.38
CA LEU A 230 42.57 5.29 -18.47
C LEU A 230 43.38 5.21 -19.79
N PRO A 231 43.79 4.03 -20.29
CA PRO A 231 44.41 3.92 -21.61
C PRO A 231 43.46 4.33 -22.75
N GLN A 232 42.19 3.96 -22.65
CA GLN A 232 41.18 4.27 -23.67
C GLN A 232 40.91 5.78 -23.74
N THR A 233 40.79 6.43 -22.59
CA THR A 233 40.55 7.88 -22.51
C THR A 233 41.76 8.69 -22.97
N ILE A 234 42.98 8.30 -22.59
CA ILE A 234 44.21 8.94 -23.09
C ILE A 234 44.32 8.75 -24.61
N GLY A 235 44.11 7.54 -25.11
CA GLY A 235 44.16 7.27 -26.55
C GLY A 235 43.16 8.11 -27.35
N ALA A 236 41.92 8.20 -26.87
CA ALA A 236 40.89 9.03 -27.48
C ALA A 236 41.24 10.52 -27.44
N TYR A 237 41.82 11.00 -26.33
CA TYR A 237 42.23 12.40 -26.20
C TYR A 237 43.38 12.77 -27.14
N LEU A 238 44.40 11.90 -27.24
CA LEU A 238 45.52 12.12 -28.17
C LEU A 238 45.06 12.11 -29.63
N LEU A 239 44.15 11.19 -29.99
CA LEU A 239 43.55 11.16 -31.32
C LEU A 239 42.76 12.44 -31.61
N TYR A 240 41.97 12.90 -30.64
CA TYR A 240 41.21 14.15 -30.75
C TYR A 240 42.13 15.36 -30.96
N ASP A 241 43.20 15.48 -30.17
CA ASP A 241 44.14 16.60 -30.28
C ASP A 241 44.90 16.59 -31.62
N TRP A 242 45.36 15.41 -32.06
CA TRP A 242 45.98 15.26 -33.38
C TRP A 242 45.03 15.66 -34.50
N ALA A 243 43.78 15.16 -34.48
CA ALA A 243 42.80 15.44 -35.52
C ALA A 243 42.49 16.95 -35.59
N LYS A 244 42.38 17.63 -34.45
CA LYS A 244 42.14 19.07 -34.39
C LYS A 244 43.30 19.89 -34.93
N LYS A 245 44.54 19.55 -34.56
CA LYS A 245 45.75 20.21 -35.06
C LYS A 245 45.91 19.99 -36.56
N ARG A 246 45.74 18.74 -37.03
CA ARG A 246 45.88 18.41 -38.44
C ARG A 246 44.81 19.08 -39.29
N ASN A 247 43.56 19.12 -38.83
CA ASN A 247 42.49 19.82 -39.53
C ASN A 247 42.79 21.32 -39.65
N HIS A 248 43.32 21.92 -38.59
CA HIS A 248 43.75 23.32 -38.62
C HIS A 248 44.94 23.55 -39.58
N GLU A 249 45.91 22.64 -39.65
CA GLU A 249 47.02 22.70 -40.60
C GLU A 249 46.55 22.58 -42.06
N VAL A 250 45.71 21.58 -42.36
CA VAL A 250 45.15 21.36 -43.71
C VAL A 250 44.24 22.51 -44.13
N GLY A 251 43.53 23.12 -43.18
CA GLY A 251 42.72 24.32 -43.42
C GLY A 251 43.53 25.57 -43.76
N ARG A 252 44.86 25.56 -43.55
CA ARG A 252 45.74 26.65 -43.97
C ARG A 252 46.20 26.42 -45.41
N LYS A 253 46.17 27.50 -46.19
CA LYS A 253 46.70 27.51 -47.56
C LYS A 253 48.21 27.24 -47.52
N ASN A 254 48.68 26.32 -48.36
CA ASN A 254 50.10 26.07 -48.51
C ASN A 254 50.71 27.11 -49.46
N PRO A 255 51.67 27.94 -49.01
CA PRO A 255 52.26 28.98 -49.86
C PRO A 255 53.01 28.41 -51.07
N ALA A 256 53.48 27.16 -51.02
CA ALA A 256 54.16 26.52 -52.15
C ALA A 256 53.23 26.26 -53.35
N ASP A 257 51.92 26.15 -53.13
CA ASP A 257 50.95 25.86 -54.20
C ASP A 257 50.68 27.09 -55.08
N PHE A 258 51.06 28.30 -54.63
CA PHE A 258 50.89 29.58 -55.37
C PHE A 258 52.21 30.11 -55.95
N ALA A 259 53.31 29.34 -55.85
CA ALA A 259 54.63 29.80 -56.27
C ALA A 259 54.81 29.87 -57.80
N ASN A 260 53.99 29.16 -58.56
CA ASN A 260 54.04 29.08 -60.03
C ASN A 260 52.73 29.56 -60.70
N ASP A 261 51.91 30.33 -59.98
CA ASP A 261 50.70 30.94 -60.53
C ASP A 261 51.09 32.30 -61.13
N GLN A 262 50.90 32.48 -62.44
CA GLN A 262 51.16 33.73 -63.19
C GLN A 262 49.87 34.54 -63.37
#